data_AF-A0A1Q6H0J5-F1
#
_entry.id   AF-A0A1Q6H0J5-F1
#
_cell.length_a   1.000
_cell.length_b   1.000
_cell.length_c   1.000
_cell.angle_alpha   90.00
_cell.angle_beta   90.00
_cell.angle_gamma   90.00
#
_symmetry.space_group_name_H-M   'P 1'
#
loop_
_entity.id
_entity.type
_entity.pdbx_description
1 polymer ?
#
loop_
_entity_poly.entity_id
_entity_poly.type
_entity_poly.pdbx_seq_one_letter_code
_entity_poly.pdbx_strand_id
1 'polypeptide(L)'
;MTNAQAGSNIRHVSINRHATTGFNLFYISSENMHDWLKFKKYSHIGEPLTEKDLAWVVRYVTDPQNISTHKFVPLLHKVITQRKYRPESPASKNGSGKRNRTVKDPKKRHIFYASHLDSIIYSYYNSILATAYEKYLSDKGYKNVAVAYRKIPKDDTCSGNKCNIEFAYDAFRFILDNKSRELSVIVADVTSPFLTI
;
A
#
# COMPACT_ATOMS: atom_id res chain seq x y z
N MET A 1 -26.35 -10.61 -50.62
CA MET A 1 -26.52 -11.67 -49.61
C MET A 1 -25.27 -11.61 -48.74
N THR A 2 -25.23 -11.22 -47.48
CA THR A 2 -26.25 -10.96 -46.44
C THR A 2 -25.51 -10.16 -45.37
N ASN A 3 -26.03 -8.98 -44.99
CA ASN A 3 -25.56 -8.23 -43.83
C ASN A 3 -25.99 -8.98 -42.57
N ALA A 4 -25.08 -9.19 -41.62
CA ALA A 4 -25.43 -9.64 -40.26
C ALA A 4 -25.10 -8.52 -39.27
N GLN A 5 -26.16 -7.84 -38.83
CA GLN A 5 -26.15 -6.89 -37.72
C GLN A 5 -26.01 -7.66 -36.41
N ALA A 6 -25.01 -7.35 -35.60
CA ALA A 6 -24.93 -7.82 -34.22
C ALA A 6 -25.71 -6.86 -33.32
N GLY A 7 -26.90 -7.30 -32.90
CA GLY A 7 -27.81 -6.54 -32.04
C GLY A 7 -27.28 -6.36 -30.62
N SER A 8 -27.38 -5.13 -30.13
CA SER A 8 -27.19 -4.73 -28.74
C SER A 8 -28.29 -5.32 -27.85
N ASN A 9 -27.92 -6.21 -26.93
CA ASN A 9 -28.84 -6.78 -25.96
C ASN A 9 -28.89 -5.91 -24.68
N ILE A 10 -29.58 -4.77 -24.77
CA ILE A 10 -29.87 -3.92 -23.60
C ILE A 10 -31.07 -4.51 -22.89
N ARG A 11 -30.85 -5.20 -21.77
CA ARG A 11 -31.93 -5.61 -20.87
C ARG A 11 -32.36 -4.40 -20.04
N HIS A 12 -33.47 -3.77 -20.44
CA HIS A 12 -34.22 -2.86 -19.57
C HIS A 12 -34.80 -3.66 -18.40
N VAL A 13 -34.38 -3.37 -17.17
CA VAL A 13 -35.05 -3.82 -15.95
C VAL A 13 -35.83 -2.65 -15.39
N SER A 14 -37.16 -2.74 -15.44
CA SER A 14 -38.07 -1.74 -14.88
C SER A 14 -37.95 -1.67 -13.36
N ILE A 15 -37.74 -0.47 -12.82
CA ILE A 15 -37.75 -0.21 -11.37
C ILE A 15 -39.20 0.11 -10.98
N ASN A 16 -39.89 -0.84 -10.37
CA ASN A 16 -41.13 -0.58 -9.65
C ASN A 16 -40.80 0.18 -8.36
N ARG A 17 -41.28 1.42 -8.25
CA ARG A 17 -41.24 2.18 -6.99
C ARG A 17 -42.46 1.82 -6.16
N HIS A 18 -42.26 0.97 -5.16
CA HIS A 18 -43.18 0.91 -4.03
C HIS A 18 -42.40 1.15 -2.74
N ALA A 19 -42.84 2.19 -2.04
CA ALA A 19 -42.38 2.56 -0.72
C ALA A 19 -42.94 1.58 0.31
N THR A 20 -42.06 0.98 1.11
CA THR A 20 -42.43 0.48 2.44
C THR A 20 -41.21 0.51 3.35
N THR A 21 -41.43 1.16 4.48
CA THR A 21 -40.66 1.18 5.71
C THR A 21 -40.12 -0.20 6.11
N GLY A 22 -38.82 -0.29 6.30
CA GLY A 22 -38.15 -1.44 6.86
C GLY A 22 -36.66 -1.16 7.00
N PHE A 23 -36.13 -1.33 8.20
CA PHE A 23 -34.70 -1.37 8.48
C PHE A 23 -34.06 -2.37 7.52
N ASN A 24 -33.46 -1.88 6.45
CA ASN A 24 -32.83 -2.72 5.44
C ASN A 24 -31.46 -3.12 5.98
N LEU A 25 -31.44 -4.24 6.70
CA LEU A 25 -30.24 -5.02 6.94
C LEU A 25 -29.85 -5.67 5.59
N PHE A 26 -29.36 -4.85 4.65
CA PHE A 26 -28.73 -5.37 3.44
C PHE A 26 -27.45 -6.07 3.86
N TYR A 27 -27.51 -7.39 3.84
CA TYR A 27 -26.36 -8.28 3.88
C TYR A 27 -25.53 -8.02 2.61
N ILE A 28 -24.65 -7.02 2.69
CA ILE A 28 -23.65 -6.74 1.66
C ILE A 28 -22.63 -7.88 1.76
N SER A 29 -22.49 -8.62 0.67
CA SER A 29 -21.44 -9.59 0.42
C SER A 29 -20.09 -9.08 0.92
N SER A 30 -19.31 -9.96 1.56
CA SER A 30 -18.02 -9.71 2.22
C SER A 30 -16.90 -9.20 1.29
N GLU A 31 -17.08 -8.04 0.68
CA GLU A 31 -16.01 -7.21 0.12
C GLU A 31 -15.67 -6.14 1.16
N ASN A 32 -14.39 -5.98 1.49
CA ASN A 32 -13.85 -5.20 2.61
C ASN A 32 -14.60 -3.87 2.83
N MET A 33 -15.44 -3.82 3.86
CA MET A 33 -16.30 -2.66 4.12
C MET A 33 -15.52 -1.35 4.29
N HIS A 34 -14.21 -1.41 4.62
CA HIS A 34 -13.30 -0.26 4.67
C HIS A 34 -11.86 -0.69 4.35
N ASP A 35 -11.38 -0.44 3.13
CA ASP A 35 -10.01 -0.77 2.65
C ASP A 35 -8.87 -0.23 3.53
N TRP A 36 -9.15 0.85 4.26
CA TRP A 36 -8.22 1.54 5.15
C TRP A 36 -8.21 0.96 6.58
N LEU A 37 -9.21 0.20 7.00
CA LEU A 37 -9.33 -0.25 8.37
C LEU A 37 -8.56 -1.56 8.58
N LYS A 38 -7.55 -1.54 9.45
CA LYS A 38 -6.73 -2.72 9.76
C LYS A 38 -6.41 -2.78 11.25
N PHE A 39 -6.98 -3.75 11.95
CA PHE A 39 -6.66 -4.01 13.35
C PHE A 39 -5.24 -4.53 13.52
N LYS A 40 -4.44 -3.81 14.31
CA LYS A 40 -3.05 -4.17 14.60
C LYS A 40 -3.00 -5.10 15.81
N LYS A 41 -2.03 -6.01 15.81
CA LYS A 41 -1.83 -7.03 16.85
C LYS A 41 -0.53 -6.89 17.64
N TYR A 42 0.23 -5.82 17.38
CA TYR A 42 1.46 -5.56 18.13
C TYR A 42 1.12 -4.98 19.51
N SER A 43 1.95 -5.25 20.52
CA SER A 43 1.74 -4.68 21.85
C SER A 43 1.85 -3.16 21.82
N HIS A 44 0.91 -2.48 22.48
CA HIS A 44 0.93 -1.04 22.72
C HIS A 44 0.33 -0.72 24.09
N ILE A 45 0.31 0.56 24.47
CA ILE A 45 -0.53 1.08 25.55
C ILE A 45 -2.00 0.82 25.17
N GLY A 46 -2.74 0.13 26.05
CA GLY A 46 -4.14 -0.24 25.87
C GLY A 46 -4.34 -1.62 25.21
N GLU A 47 -5.57 -2.12 25.26
CA GLU A 47 -5.94 -3.39 24.64
C GLU A 47 -5.99 -3.29 23.11
N PRO A 48 -5.61 -4.37 22.37
CA PRO A 48 -5.81 -4.42 20.93
C PRO A 48 -7.27 -4.34 20.53
N LEU A 49 -7.57 -3.51 19.53
CA LEU A 49 -8.89 -3.43 18.93
C LEU A 49 -9.19 -4.68 18.10
N THR A 50 -10.45 -5.10 18.12
CA THR A 50 -10.94 -6.31 17.44
C THR A 50 -12.12 -5.99 16.53
N GLU A 51 -12.62 -6.99 15.80
CA GLU A 51 -13.79 -6.82 14.93
C GLU A 51 -15.05 -6.36 15.70
N LYS A 52 -15.13 -6.65 17.01
CA LYS A 52 -16.22 -6.17 17.87
C LYS A 52 -16.24 -4.65 18.00
N ASP A 53 -15.09 -4.02 17.84
CA ASP A 53 -14.90 -2.58 17.98
C ASP A 53 -15.21 -1.80 16.70
N LEU A 54 -15.41 -2.50 15.57
CA LEU A 54 -15.53 -1.92 14.24
C LEU A 54 -16.52 -0.75 14.18
N ALA A 55 -17.74 -0.96 14.69
CA ALA A 55 -18.80 0.02 14.56
C ALA A 55 -18.50 1.35 15.26
N TRP A 56 -17.92 1.31 16.47
CA TRP A 56 -17.58 2.52 17.20
C TRP A 56 -16.29 3.15 16.67
N VAL A 57 -15.31 2.34 16.29
CA VAL A 57 -14.04 2.82 15.72
C VAL A 57 -14.28 3.59 14.43
N VAL A 58 -15.08 3.03 13.51
CA VAL A 58 -15.42 3.71 12.25
C VAL A 58 -16.08 5.05 12.55
N ARG A 59 -17.14 5.06 13.37
CA ARG A 59 -17.85 6.30 13.75
C ARG A 59 -16.92 7.34 14.38
N TYR A 60 -16.02 6.92 15.27
CA TYR A 60 -15.09 7.82 15.94
C TYR A 60 -14.07 8.41 14.96
N VAL A 61 -13.45 7.55 14.13
CA VAL A 61 -12.34 7.93 13.23
C VAL A 61 -12.81 8.79 12.06
N THR A 62 -14.03 8.56 11.56
CA THR A 62 -14.57 9.30 10.41
C THR A 62 -15.10 10.68 10.77
N ASP A 63 -15.24 11.00 12.05
CA ASP A 63 -15.74 12.31 12.52
C ASP A 63 -14.56 13.25 12.81
N PRO A 64 -14.36 14.32 11.99
CA PRO A 64 -13.25 15.25 12.18
C PRO A 64 -13.27 15.99 13.53
N GLN A 65 -14.42 16.13 14.19
CA GLN A 65 -14.51 16.79 15.50
C GLN A 65 -13.91 15.92 16.62
N ASN A 66 -14.05 14.59 16.51
CA ASN A 66 -13.37 13.67 17.42
C ASN A 66 -11.86 13.75 17.21
N ILE A 67 -11.40 13.83 15.97
CA ILE A 67 -9.98 13.79 15.63
C ILE A 67 -9.27 15.11 15.94
N SER A 68 -9.94 16.25 15.79
CA SER A 68 -9.38 17.57 16.13
C SER A 68 -9.02 17.69 17.62
N THR A 69 -9.71 16.93 18.48
CA THR A 69 -9.50 16.90 19.94
C THR A 69 -8.86 15.59 20.44
N HIS A 70 -8.59 14.65 19.53
CA HIS A 70 -8.01 13.35 19.86
C HIS A 70 -6.59 13.50 20.42
N LYS A 71 -6.34 12.85 21.55
CA LYS A 71 -5.01 12.84 22.18
C LYS A 71 -4.22 11.64 21.68
N PHE A 72 -3.37 11.88 20.68
CA PHE A 72 -2.42 10.89 20.20
C PHE A 72 -1.48 10.46 21.32
N VAL A 73 -1.22 9.16 21.41
CA VAL A 73 -0.33 8.61 22.43
C VAL A 73 1.10 8.52 21.91
N PRO A 74 2.11 8.46 22.82
CA PRO A 74 3.50 8.30 22.40
C PRO A 74 3.71 7.04 21.56
N LEU A 75 4.55 7.15 20.53
CA LEU A 75 4.95 6.00 19.72
C LEU A 75 5.87 5.09 20.54
N LEU A 76 5.61 3.78 20.52
CA LEU A 76 6.50 2.81 21.16
C LEU A 76 7.68 2.46 20.25
N HIS A 77 8.88 2.73 20.75
CA HIS A 77 10.12 2.43 20.05
C HIS A 77 10.55 0.97 20.23
N LYS A 78 10.83 0.30 19.12
CA LYS A 78 11.43 -1.04 19.09
C LYS A 78 12.57 -1.07 18.10
N VAL A 79 13.64 -1.76 18.46
CA VAL A 79 14.75 -2.03 17.54
C VAL A 79 14.69 -3.47 17.08
N ILE A 80 14.47 -3.69 15.77
CA ILE A 80 14.58 -5.00 15.15
C ILE A 80 16.01 -5.16 14.61
N THR A 81 16.69 -6.24 14.98
CA THR A 81 18.03 -6.56 14.52
C THR A 81 18.01 -7.61 13.43
N GLN A 82 18.64 -7.34 12.28
CA GLN A 82 18.81 -8.30 11.19
C GLN A 82 20.28 -8.64 11.00
N ARG A 83 20.64 -9.93 11.11
CA ARG A 83 22.03 -10.37 10.86
C ARG A 83 22.38 -10.16 9.38
N LYS A 84 23.59 -9.64 9.13
CA LYS A 84 24.13 -9.51 7.77
C LYS A 84 25.01 -10.72 7.47
N TYR A 85 24.55 -11.60 6.59
CA TYR A 85 25.38 -12.67 6.02
C TYR A 85 25.96 -12.20 4.69
N ARG A 86 27.07 -11.46 4.73
CA ARG A 86 27.79 -11.06 3.51
C ARG A 86 29.24 -11.54 3.61
N PRO A 87 29.79 -12.23 2.59
CA PRO A 87 31.21 -12.54 2.57
C PRO A 87 32.03 -11.26 2.61
N GLU A 88 33.18 -11.32 3.27
CA GLU A 88 34.19 -10.28 3.15
C GLU A 88 34.75 -10.23 1.73
N SER A 89 35.31 -9.09 1.36
CA SER A 89 35.98 -8.93 0.07
C SER A 89 37.42 -8.47 0.34
N PRO A 90 38.44 -9.27 0.00
CA PRO A 90 38.37 -10.63 -0.56
C PRO A 90 38.09 -11.69 0.52
N ALA A 91 37.22 -12.68 0.25
CA ALA A 91 37.00 -13.84 1.12
C ALA A 91 37.46 -15.13 0.45
N SER A 92 38.18 -15.97 1.21
CA SER A 92 38.57 -17.31 0.77
C SER A 92 37.34 -18.17 0.47
N LYS A 93 37.48 -19.11 -0.47
CA LYS A 93 36.45 -20.11 -0.77
C LYS A 93 36.65 -21.31 0.14
N ASN A 94 35.56 -21.90 0.63
CA ASN A 94 35.60 -23.19 1.32
C ASN A 94 35.77 -24.35 0.31
N GLY A 95 35.87 -25.59 0.80
CA GLY A 95 36.01 -26.79 -0.05
C GLY A 95 34.86 -27.02 -1.04
N SER A 96 33.73 -26.31 -0.91
CA SER A 96 32.61 -26.33 -1.87
C SER A 96 32.63 -25.19 -2.89
N GLY A 97 33.71 -24.40 -2.95
CA GLY A 97 33.85 -23.24 -3.85
C GLY A 97 33.05 -21.99 -3.44
N LYS A 98 32.36 -22.02 -2.29
CA LYS A 98 31.58 -20.88 -1.77
C LYS A 98 32.47 -19.97 -0.94
N ARG A 99 32.30 -18.64 -1.09
CA ARG A 99 33.03 -17.66 -0.27
C ARG A 99 32.66 -17.82 1.21
N ASN A 100 33.67 -17.83 2.07
CA ASN A 100 33.51 -17.78 3.51
C ASN A 100 32.74 -16.50 3.91
N ARG A 101 31.75 -16.66 4.77
CA ARG A 101 30.88 -15.57 5.24
C ARG A 101 31.28 -15.23 6.66
N THR A 102 31.60 -13.97 6.91
CA THR A 102 31.81 -13.48 8.26
C THR A 102 30.51 -12.91 8.83
N VAL A 103 30.33 -13.06 10.13
CA VAL A 103 29.21 -12.46 10.84
C VAL A 103 29.55 -10.99 11.03
N LYS A 104 28.87 -10.11 10.29
CA LYS A 104 28.98 -8.65 10.48
C LYS A 104 28.00 -8.18 11.54
N ASP A 105 28.25 -6.99 12.07
CA ASP A 105 27.32 -6.34 13.00
C ASP A 105 25.89 -6.32 12.44
N PRO A 106 24.90 -6.70 13.26
CA PRO A 106 23.53 -6.78 12.83
C PRO A 106 23.02 -5.39 12.45
N LYS A 107 22.30 -5.33 11.33
CA LYS A 107 21.60 -4.11 10.90
C LYS A 107 20.48 -3.83 11.90
N LYS A 108 20.60 -2.75 12.67
CA LYS A 108 19.54 -2.26 13.55
C LYS A 108 18.49 -1.50 12.73
N ARG A 109 17.21 -1.78 12.97
CA ARG A 109 16.05 -1.11 12.38
C ARG A 109 15.22 -0.52 13.50
N HIS A 110 15.25 0.79 13.62
CA HIS A 110 14.40 1.51 14.56
C HIS A 110 12.98 1.57 13.98
N ILE A 111 12.01 1.08 14.73
CA ILE A 111 10.59 1.07 14.37
C ILE A 111 9.83 1.75 15.50
N PHE A 112 8.90 2.61 15.13
CA PHE A 112 8.04 3.33 16.06
C PHE A 112 6.60 2.90 15.77
N TYR A 113 5.95 2.28 16.75
CA TYR A 113 4.58 1.79 16.63
C TYR A 113 3.62 2.82 17.20
N ALA A 114 2.59 3.17 16.42
CA ALA A 114 1.47 3.97 16.91
C ALA A 114 0.50 3.09 17.71
N SER A 115 -0.38 3.70 18.50
CA SER A 115 -1.47 2.99 19.18
C SER A 115 -2.37 2.25 18.20
N HIS A 116 -3.15 1.29 18.71
CA HIS A 116 -4.13 0.58 17.89
C HIS A 116 -5.11 1.55 17.21
N LEU A 117 -5.66 2.51 17.96
CA LEU A 117 -6.59 3.51 17.43
C LEU A 117 -5.88 4.54 16.55
N ASP A 118 -4.75 5.06 16.99
CA ASP A 118 -3.95 6.06 16.25
C ASP A 118 -3.53 5.52 14.87
N SER A 119 -3.16 4.22 14.81
CA SER A 119 -2.81 3.57 13.54
C SER A 119 -3.98 3.52 12.56
N ILE A 120 -5.22 3.41 13.06
CA ILE A 120 -6.44 3.40 12.26
C ILE A 120 -6.77 4.82 11.82
N ILE A 121 -6.61 5.82 12.70
CA ILE A 121 -6.73 7.25 12.35
C ILE A 121 -5.78 7.59 11.20
N TYR A 122 -4.49 7.27 11.32
CA TYR A 122 -3.52 7.51 10.25
C TYR A 122 -3.92 6.82 8.95
N SER A 123 -4.43 5.59 9.00
CA SER A 123 -4.85 4.86 7.80
C SER A 123 -6.08 5.48 7.13
N TYR A 124 -7.06 5.95 7.91
CA TYR A 124 -8.23 6.65 7.40
C TYR A 124 -7.84 7.95 6.67
N TYR A 125 -7.10 8.84 7.32
CA TYR A 125 -6.69 10.10 6.69
C TYR A 125 -5.72 9.87 5.53
N ASN A 126 -4.86 8.84 5.60
CA ASN A 126 -4.05 8.44 4.45
C ASN A 126 -4.92 8.03 3.26
N SER A 127 -6.08 7.40 3.45
CA SER A 127 -6.97 7.05 2.32
C SER A 127 -7.56 8.28 1.62
N ILE A 128 -7.91 9.32 2.38
CA ILE A 128 -8.37 10.61 1.86
C ILE A 128 -7.23 11.30 1.08
N LEU A 129 -6.06 11.40 1.70
CA LEU A 129 -4.89 12.05 1.10
C LEU A 129 -4.39 11.31 -0.13
N ALA A 130 -4.36 9.97 -0.10
CA ALA A 130 -3.97 9.16 -1.24
C ALA A 130 -4.88 9.41 -2.44
N THR A 131 -6.20 9.51 -2.21
CA THR A 131 -7.16 9.81 -3.28
C THR A 131 -6.90 11.19 -3.90
N ALA A 132 -6.69 12.21 -3.06
CA ALA A 132 -6.35 13.55 -3.52
C ALA A 132 -5.00 13.59 -4.27
N TYR A 133 -4.02 12.84 -3.79
CA TYR A 133 -2.69 12.75 -4.40
C TYR A 133 -2.73 12.07 -5.77
N GLU A 134 -3.48 10.97 -5.93
CA GLU A 134 -3.66 10.31 -7.23
C GLU A 134 -4.33 11.22 -8.26
N LYS A 135 -5.30 12.03 -7.83
CA LYS A 135 -5.90 13.07 -8.67
C LYS A 135 -4.86 14.10 -9.09
N TYR A 136 -4.10 14.65 -8.14
CA TYR A 136 -3.04 15.62 -8.41
C TYR A 136 -2.00 15.10 -9.41
N LEU A 137 -1.54 13.85 -9.23
CA LEU A 137 -0.57 13.23 -10.14
C LEU A 137 -1.12 13.06 -11.56
N SER A 138 -2.41 12.75 -11.69
CA SER A 138 -3.09 12.64 -12.99
C SER A 138 -3.21 14.00 -13.67
N ASP A 139 -3.64 15.03 -12.93
CA ASP A 139 -3.82 16.39 -13.45
C ASP A 139 -2.51 17.04 -13.91
N LYS A 140 -1.37 16.70 -13.28
CA LYS A 140 -0.04 17.26 -13.59
C LYS A 140 0.82 16.39 -14.52
N GLY A 141 0.33 15.24 -14.98
CA GLY A 141 1.09 14.33 -15.84
C GLY A 141 2.22 13.57 -15.14
N TYR A 142 2.24 13.53 -13.80
CA TYR A 142 3.25 12.83 -12.99
C TYR A 142 2.83 11.41 -12.60
N LYS A 143 1.63 10.98 -13.00
CA LYS A 143 1.04 9.68 -12.64
C LYS A 143 1.97 8.49 -12.89
N ASN A 144 2.77 8.52 -13.94
CA ASN A 144 3.64 7.40 -14.31
C ASN A 144 5.09 7.56 -13.82
N VAL A 145 5.40 8.62 -13.08
CA VAL A 145 6.77 8.93 -12.63
C VAL A 145 7.03 8.41 -11.21
N ALA A 146 6.17 8.77 -10.25
CA ALA A 146 6.37 8.42 -8.85
C ALA A 146 5.83 7.01 -8.54
N VAL A 147 6.67 6.01 -8.32
CA VAL A 147 6.19 4.62 -8.11
C VAL A 147 6.02 4.21 -6.63
N ALA A 148 6.76 4.83 -5.73
CA ALA A 148 6.83 4.42 -4.32
C ALA A 148 5.56 4.77 -3.54
N TYR A 149 5.20 3.92 -2.56
CA TYR A 149 4.09 4.11 -1.61
C TYR A 149 2.69 4.27 -2.22
N ARG A 150 2.48 3.87 -3.49
CA ARG A 150 1.20 3.96 -4.20
C ARG A 150 0.62 2.57 -4.50
N LYS A 151 -0.71 2.50 -4.64
CA LYS A 151 -1.42 1.32 -5.13
C LYS A 151 -1.56 1.42 -6.66
N ILE A 152 -0.54 0.97 -7.39
CA ILE A 152 -0.54 0.98 -8.86
C ILE A 152 -1.04 -0.38 -9.36
N PRO A 153 -2.19 -0.47 -10.07
CA PRO A 153 -2.69 -1.73 -10.61
C PRO A 153 -1.70 -2.38 -11.60
N LYS A 154 -1.77 -3.71 -11.71
CA LYS A 154 -1.06 -4.44 -12.78
C LYS A 154 -1.81 -4.31 -14.10
N ASP A 155 -1.07 -4.28 -15.21
CA ASP A 155 -1.67 -4.12 -16.54
C ASP A 155 -2.37 -5.42 -17.02
N ASP A 156 -1.83 -6.58 -16.65
CA ASP A 156 -2.21 -7.89 -17.24
C ASP A 156 -3.15 -8.75 -16.37
N THR A 157 -3.63 -8.24 -15.23
CA THR A 157 -4.45 -9.03 -14.30
C THR A 157 -5.62 -8.23 -13.72
N CYS A 158 -6.78 -8.87 -13.60
CA CYS A 158 -7.97 -8.31 -12.95
C CYS A 158 -7.80 -8.10 -11.43
N SER A 159 -6.62 -8.38 -10.86
CA SER A 159 -6.37 -8.24 -9.43
C SER A 159 -4.90 -7.96 -9.10
N GLY A 160 -4.69 -7.13 -8.07
CA GLY A 160 -3.37 -6.86 -7.50
C GLY A 160 -2.71 -5.56 -7.95
N ASN A 161 -1.65 -5.19 -7.23
CA ASN A 161 -0.85 -4.00 -7.51
C ASN A 161 0.57 -4.40 -7.92
N LYS A 162 1.24 -3.54 -8.69
CA LYS A 162 2.66 -3.66 -9.02
C LYS A 162 3.50 -3.66 -7.74
N CYS A 163 4.46 -4.57 -7.69
CA CYS A 163 5.46 -4.64 -6.64
C CYS A 163 6.84 -4.32 -7.23
N ASN A 164 7.89 -4.30 -6.40
CA ASN A 164 9.25 -3.98 -6.86
C ASN A 164 9.74 -4.86 -8.01
N ILE A 165 9.27 -6.11 -8.11
CA ILE A 165 9.64 -7.02 -9.21
C ILE A 165 9.01 -6.55 -10.52
N GLU A 166 7.73 -6.17 -10.50
CA GLU A 166 7.00 -5.65 -11.68
C GLU A 166 7.64 -4.33 -12.17
N PHE A 167 7.95 -3.40 -11.26
CA PHE A 167 8.63 -2.16 -11.65
C PHE A 167 10.02 -2.39 -12.26
N ALA A 168 10.77 -3.37 -11.75
CA ALA A 168 12.04 -3.74 -12.35
C ALA A 168 11.85 -4.33 -13.75
N TYR A 169 10.83 -5.17 -13.93
CA TYR A 169 10.47 -5.72 -15.24
C TYR A 169 10.10 -4.62 -16.23
N ASP A 170 9.26 -3.65 -15.84
CA ASP A 170 8.91 -2.49 -16.67
C ASP A 170 10.14 -1.72 -17.13
N ALA A 171 11.10 -1.48 -16.22
CA ALA A 171 12.35 -0.79 -16.54
C ALA A 171 13.22 -1.59 -17.53
N PHE A 172 13.35 -2.91 -17.34
CA PHE A 172 14.10 -3.76 -18.27
C PHE A 172 13.41 -3.85 -19.63
N ARG A 173 12.08 -3.94 -19.66
CA ARG A 173 11.30 -3.91 -20.91
C ARG A 173 11.52 -2.62 -21.66
N PHE A 174 11.43 -1.49 -20.99
CA PHE A 174 11.73 -0.19 -21.58
C PHE A 174 13.12 -0.16 -22.24
N ILE A 175 14.15 -0.70 -21.58
CA ILE A 175 15.51 -0.78 -22.17
C ILE A 175 15.51 -1.68 -23.42
N LEU A 176 14.87 -2.85 -23.35
CA LEU A 176 14.86 -3.82 -24.45
C LEU A 176 14.10 -3.31 -25.68
N ASP A 177 13.01 -2.57 -25.47
CA ASP A 177 12.17 -2.03 -26.54
C ASP A 177 12.79 -0.79 -27.20
N ASN A 178 13.80 -0.19 -26.54
CA ASN A 178 14.47 1.03 -26.99
C ASN A 178 15.94 0.81 -27.39
N LYS A 179 16.30 -0.41 -27.81
CA LYS A 179 17.68 -0.77 -28.21
C LYS A 179 18.24 0.04 -29.39
N SER A 180 17.38 0.64 -30.20
CA SER A 180 17.78 1.42 -31.39
C SER A 180 18.32 2.81 -31.06
N ARG A 181 18.26 3.25 -29.80
CA ARG A 181 18.77 4.54 -29.34
C ARG A 181 19.70 4.39 -28.15
N GLU A 182 20.56 5.38 -27.95
CA GLU A 182 21.40 5.46 -26.75
C GLU A 182 20.53 5.78 -25.52
N LEU A 183 20.77 5.04 -24.44
CA LEU A 183 20.08 5.20 -23.17
C LEU A 183 21.10 5.46 -22.07
N SER A 184 20.78 6.38 -21.16
CA SER A 184 21.57 6.65 -19.96
C SER A 184 20.75 6.34 -18.72
N VAL A 185 21.38 5.73 -17.71
CA VAL A 185 20.78 5.43 -16.41
C VAL A 185 21.41 6.32 -15.36
N ILE A 186 20.59 7.13 -14.68
CA ILE A 186 21.03 7.98 -13.58
C ILE A 186 20.66 7.29 -12.27
N VAL A 187 21.65 7.11 -11.40
CA VAL A 187 21.46 6.58 -10.05
C VAL A 187 21.82 7.69 -9.07
N ALA A 188 20.83 8.11 -8.29
CA ALA A 188 20.98 9.12 -7.25
C ALA A 188 20.49 8.55 -5.91
N ASP A 189 21.11 8.97 -4.81
CA ASP A 189 20.73 8.58 -3.45
C ASP A 189 20.47 9.83 -2.61
N VAL A 190 19.46 9.76 -1.74
CA VAL A 190 19.06 10.87 -0.86
C VAL A 190 19.30 10.45 0.59
N THR A 191 20.06 11.26 1.32
CA THR A 191 20.38 10.96 2.72
C THR A 191 19.24 11.36 3.65
N SER A 192 18.78 10.41 4.48
CA SER A 192 17.86 10.66 5.61
C SER A 192 16.60 11.48 5.28
N PRO A 193 15.73 11.00 4.37
CA PRO A 193 14.60 11.79 3.85
C PRO A 193 13.57 12.20 4.91
N PHE A 194 13.56 11.62 6.11
CA PHE A 194 12.58 11.94 7.16
C PHE A 194 13.12 12.83 8.29
N LEU A 195 14.44 13.03 8.38
CA LEU A 195 15.06 13.88 9.41
C LEU A 195 15.31 15.31 8.93
N THR A 196 15.14 15.54 7.62
CA THR A 196 15.61 16.76 6.93
C THR A 196 14.45 17.55 6.31
N ILE A 197 13.18 17.21 6.63
CA ILE A 197 11.98 17.92 6.18
C ILE A 197 11.46 18.82 7.29
#